data_AF-A0AAU4J255-F1
#
_entry.id   AF-A0AAU4J255-F1
#
_cell.length_a   1.000
_cell.length_b   1.000
_cell.length_c   1.000
_cell.angle_alpha   90.00
_cell.angle_beta   90.00
_cell.angle_gamma   90.00
#
_symmetry.space_group_name_H-M   'P 1'
#
loop_
_entity.id
_entity.type
_entity.pdbx_description
1 polymer ?
#
loop_
_entity_poly.entity_id
_entity_poly.type
_entity_poly.pdbx_seq_one_letter_code
_entity_poly.pdbx_strand_id
1 'polypeptide(L)' 'METPPWRDRLRTEEELLEQLETQAEQARRRRAIALKDGVTDLGSVYAVAKTLSRSQTAVSKAIKKYTTA' A
#
# COMPACT_ATOMS: atom_id res chain seq x y z
N MET A 1 -6.32 -38.08 6.40
CA MET A 1 -7.12 -36.95 5.89
C MET A 1 -6.96 -36.92 4.38
N GLU A 2 -8.05 -36.97 3.63
CA GLU A 2 -7.98 -36.74 2.19
C GLU A 2 -7.67 -35.27 1.92
N THR A 3 -6.78 -35.00 0.97
CA THR A 3 -6.48 -33.65 0.52
C THR A 3 -7.71 -33.08 -0.17
N PRO A 4 -8.19 -31.87 0.21
CA PRO A 4 -9.32 -31.25 -0.47
C PRO A 4 -9.06 -31.15 -1.98
N PRO A 5 -10.11 -31.29 -2.81
CA PRO A 5 -10.01 -31.05 -4.25
C PRO A 5 -9.28 -29.74 -4.54
N TRP A 6 -8.44 -29.72 -5.59
CA TRP A 6 -7.63 -28.54 -5.91
C TRP A 6 -8.48 -27.28 -6.13
N ARG A 7 -9.75 -27.43 -6.54
CA ARG A 7 -10.70 -26.34 -6.71
C ARG A 7 -11.05 -25.65 -5.40
N ASP A 8 -11.25 -26.42 -4.33
CA ASP A 8 -11.56 -25.86 -3.01
C ASP A 8 -10.35 -25.15 -2.41
N ARG A 9 -9.15 -25.70 -2.63
CA ARG A 9 -7.89 -25.04 -2.26
C ARG A 9 -7.72 -23.72 -3.01
N LEU A 10 -7.95 -23.71 -4.32
CA LEU A 10 -7.88 -22.48 -5.13
C LEU A 10 -8.86 -21.41 -4.64
N ARG A 11 -10.13 -21.76 -4.43
CA ARG A 11 -11.15 -20.83 -3.94
C ARG A 11 -10.75 -20.20 -2.60
N THR A 12 -10.20 -21.01 -1.68
CA THR A 12 -9.75 -20.53 -0.37
C THR A 12 -8.61 -19.50 -0.51
N GLU A 13 -7.64 -19.75 -1.38
CA GLU A 13 -6.55 -18.80 -1.63
C GLU A 13 -7.03 -17.52 -2.32
N GLU A 14 -7.99 -17.62 -3.25
CA GLU A 14 -8.59 -16.45 -3.89
C GLU A 14 -9.32 -15.56 -2.89
N GLU A 15 -10.12 -16.14 -2.00
CA GLU A 15 -10.79 -15.43 -0.90
C GLU A 15 -9.79 -14.76 0.04
N LEU A 16 -8.67 -15.42 0.36
CA LEU A 16 -7.60 -14.84 1.17
C LEU A 16 -6.92 -13.67 0.46
N LEU A 17 -6.61 -13.81 -0.82
CA LEU A 17 -5.98 -12.74 -1.61
C LEU A 17 -6.90 -11.52 -1.71
N GLU A 18 -8.20 -11.70 -1.86
CA GLU A 18 -9.17 -10.59 -1.88
C GLU A 18 -9.19 -9.83 -0.54
N GLN A 19 -9.19 -10.55 0.58
CA GLN A 19 -9.11 -9.94 1.92
C GLN A 19 -7.79 -9.21 2.13
N LEU A 20 -6.67 -9.81 1.72
CA LEU A 20 -5.34 -9.21 1.83
C LEU A 20 -5.22 -7.97 0.94
N GLU A 21 -5.78 -7.97 -0.27
CA GLU A 21 -5.74 -6.82 -1.15
C GLU A 21 -6.54 -5.65 -0.57
N THR A 22 -7.70 -5.94 0.05
CA THR A 22 -8.48 -4.92 0.77
C THR A 22 -7.68 -4.32 1.93
N GLN A 23 -7.03 -5.16 2.75
CA GLN A 23 -6.19 -4.69 3.85
C GLN A 23 -4.97 -3.91 3.36
N ALA A 24 -4.33 -4.39 2.29
CA ALA A 24 -3.20 -3.73 1.66
C ALA A 24 -3.58 -2.36 1.11
N GLU A 25 -4.74 -2.24 0.48
CA GLU A 25 -5.24 -0.96 -0.03
C GLU A 25 -5.45 0.05 1.11
N GLN A 26 -6.06 -0.37 2.22
CA GLN A 26 -6.20 0.48 3.40
C GLN A 26 -4.85 0.87 4.01
N ALA A 27 -3.89 -0.06 4.04
CA ALA A 27 -2.53 0.23 4.50
C ALA A 27 -1.81 1.23 3.59
N ARG A 28 -1.96 1.11 2.25
CA ARG A 28 -1.41 2.05 1.27
C ARG A 28 -1.97 3.47 1.48
N ARG A 29 -3.27 3.60 1.78
CA ARG A 29 -3.91 4.88 2.13
C ARG A 29 -3.33 5.51 3.40
N ARG A 30 -3.27 4.75 4.50
CA ARG A 30 -2.65 5.23 5.75
C ARG A 30 -1.19 5.64 5.54
N ARG A 31 -0.43 4.85 4.79
CA ARG A 31 0.96 5.17 4.43
C ARG A 31 1.06 6.46 3.63
N ALA A 32 0.16 6.70 2.68
CA ALA A 32 0.17 7.90 1.86
C ALA A 32 -0.16 9.17 2.66
N ILE A 33 -1.05 9.06 3.66
CA ILE A 33 -1.31 10.14 4.63
C ILE A 33 -0.03 10.45 5.40
N ALA A 34 0.64 9.44 5.98
CA ALA A 34 1.90 9.65 6.69
C ALA A 34 3.01 10.27 5.81
N LEU A 35 3.07 9.90 4.53
CA LEU A 35 3.98 10.55 3.57
C LEU A 35 3.64 12.02 3.37
N LYS A 36 2.35 12.38 3.32
CA LYS A 36 1.89 13.78 3.23
C LYS A 36 2.26 14.57 4.48
N ASP A 37 2.09 13.98 5.66
CA ASP A 37 2.48 14.60 6.92
C ASP A 37 4.00 14.85 6.94
N GLY A 38 4.80 13.87 6.52
CA GLY A 38 6.25 14.06 6.36
C GLY A 38 6.63 15.16 5.36
N VAL A 39 5.82 15.41 4.32
CA VAL A 39 6.03 16.54 3.39
C VAL A 39 5.77 17.87 4.09
N THR A 40 4.74 17.94 4.94
CA THR A 40 4.47 19.11 5.78
C THR A 40 5.65 19.37 6.72
N ASP A 41 6.17 18.33 7.39
CA ASP A 41 7.23 18.45 8.39
C ASP A 41 8.60 18.79 7.78
N LEU A 42 8.95 18.16 6.65
CA LEU A 42 10.26 18.32 6.01
C LEU A 42 10.26 19.36 4.87
N GLY A 43 9.11 19.96 4.57
CA GLY A 43 8.92 21.02 3.58
C GLY A 43 8.89 20.60 2.12
N SER A 44 9.21 19.34 1.78
CA SER A 44 9.12 18.88 0.38
C SER A 44 9.05 17.35 0.22
N VAL A 45 8.47 16.92 -0.90
CA VAL A 45 8.47 15.51 -1.35
C VAL A 45 9.90 14.97 -1.53
N TYR A 46 10.82 15.82 -1.99
CA TYR A 46 12.23 15.46 -2.14
C TYR A 46 12.89 15.14 -0.80
N ALA A 47 12.67 15.95 0.24
CA ALA A 47 13.25 15.74 1.56
C ALA A 47 12.75 14.43 2.21
N VAL A 48 11.45 14.13 2.08
CA VAL A 48 10.88 12.84 2.50
C VAL A 48 11.50 11.68 1.72
N ALA A 49 11.59 11.79 0.40
CA ALA A 49 12.15 10.75 -0.44
C ALA A 49 13.63 10.47 -0.12
N LYS A 50 14.43 11.52 0.13
CA LYS A 50 15.82 11.42 0.56
C LYS A 50 15.93 10.72 1.92
N THR A 51 15.12 11.11 2.90
CA THR A 51 15.10 10.52 4.25
C THR A 51 14.78 9.03 4.21
N LEU A 52 13.83 8.63 3.35
CA LEU A 52 13.42 7.23 3.20
C LEU A 52 14.28 6.42 2.23
N SER A 53 15.30 7.02 1.61
CA SER A 53 16.07 6.40 0.52
C SER A 53 15.17 5.84 -0.60
N ARG A 54 14.19 6.64 -1.05
CA ARG A 54 13.22 6.29 -2.10
C ARG A 54 13.23 7.32 -3.23
N SER A 55 12.66 6.93 -4.37
CA SER A 55 12.42 7.85 -5.48
C SER A 55 11.36 8.90 -5.11
N GLN A 56 11.65 10.17 -5.39
CA GLN A 56 10.70 11.28 -5.26
C GLN A 56 9.41 11.02 -6.04
N THR A 57 9.51 10.46 -7.24
CA THR A 57 8.36 10.10 -8.07
C THR A 57 7.49 9.04 -7.40
N ALA A 58 8.10 8.05 -6.74
CA ALA A 58 7.36 7.02 -6.03
C ALA A 58 6.59 7.59 -4.83
N VAL A 59 7.20 8.50 -4.07
CA VAL A 59 6.54 9.20 -2.95
C VAL A 59 5.39 10.07 -3.46
N SER A 60 5.65 10.91 -4.47
CA SER A 60 4.63 11.78 -5.08
C SER A 60 3.44 10.99 -5.63
N LYS A 61 3.69 9.90 -6.37
CA LYS A 61 2.63 9.04 -6.91
C LYS A 61 1.83 8.37 -5.80
N ALA A 62 2.47 7.90 -4.73
CA ALA A 62 1.78 7.26 -3.61
C ALA A 62 0.85 8.25 -2.90
N ILE A 63 1.32 9.47 -2.60
CA ILE A 63 0.49 10.53 -2.02
C ILE A 63 -0.68 10.81 -2.97
N LYS A 64 -0.41 11.17 -4.22
CA LYS A 64 -1.45 11.52 -5.20
C LYS A 64 -2.51 10.42 -5.35
N LYS A 65 -2.09 9.16 -5.47
CA LYS A 65 -3.00 8.03 -5.73
C LYS A 65 -3.92 7.75 -4.55
N TYR A 66 -3.42 7.84 -3.32
CA TYR A 66 -4.14 7.31 -2.16
C TYR A 66 -4.65 8.38 -1.17
N THR A 67 -4.40 9.67 -1.43
CA THR A 67 -4.96 10.78 -0.64
C THR A 67 -5.92 11.66 -1.43
N THR A 68 -6.18 11.37 -2.71
CA THR A 68 -7.22 12.06 -3.49
C THR A 68 -8.51 11.28 -3.33
N ALA A 69 -9.61 11.99 -3.06
CA ALA A 69 -10.94 11.42 -2.86
C ALA A 69 -11.45 10.67 -4.09
#